data_AF-A0A9N9N685-F1
#
_entry.id   AF-A0A9N9N685-F1
#
_cell.length_a   1.000
_cell.length_b   1.000
_cell.length_c   1.000
_cell.angle_alpha   90.00
_cell.angle_beta   90.00
_cell.angle_gamma   90.00
#
_symmetry.space_group_name_H-M   'P 1'
#
loop_
_entity.id
_entity.type
_entity.pdbx_description
1 polymer ?
#
loop_
_entity_poly.entity_id
_entity_poly.type
_entity_poly.pdbx_seq_one_letter_code
_entity_poly.pdbx_strand_id
1 'polypeptide(L)'
;GRAITCIGELTDLSKDDLINLFKSVNLSESEVQKICKIVLDIPSVELNCRIDADNESLTPETEYTLLVSMERFKLRSDYDGRIYSPRFPKPQYESWWILLGDPNSDTIIDLKRINMRSGTFGTFMKKIQTKLKLVTPEREDLRSVDLHVGDLRPVDLRLGDL
;
A
#
# COMPACT_ATOMS: atom_id res chain seq x y z
N GLY A 1 28.99 10.17 -0.17
CA GLY A 1 27.52 10.27 -0.30
C GLY A 1 26.89 8.98 0.18
N ARG A 2 25.66 9.03 0.72
CA ARG A 2 24.88 7.83 1.06
C ARG A 2 24.55 7.08 -0.23
N ALA A 3 24.81 5.77 -0.26
CA ALA A 3 24.38 4.92 -1.38
C ALA A 3 22.86 4.69 -1.30
N ILE A 4 22.19 4.79 -2.45
CA ILE A 4 20.75 4.48 -2.57
C ILE A 4 20.63 3.04 -3.01
N THR A 5 19.95 2.23 -2.19
CA THR A 5 19.86 0.77 -2.30
C THR A 5 18.46 0.30 -2.65
N CYS A 6 17.43 1.11 -2.40
CA CYS A 6 16.06 0.80 -2.81
C CYS A 6 15.30 2.06 -3.25
N ILE A 7 14.20 1.85 -3.98
CA ILE A 7 13.37 2.95 -4.51
C ILE A 7 12.71 3.77 -3.39
N GLY A 8 12.44 3.15 -2.24
CA GLY A 8 11.83 3.83 -1.09
C GLY A 8 12.69 4.97 -0.55
N GLU A 9 14.03 4.81 -0.55
CA GLU A 9 14.96 5.86 -0.10
C GLU A 9 14.91 7.13 -0.96
N LEU A 10 14.49 7.02 -2.22
CA LEU A 10 14.26 8.18 -3.09
C LEU A 10 13.07 9.02 -2.62
N THR A 11 12.08 8.41 -1.97
CA THR A 11 10.86 9.10 -1.52
C THR A 11 11.10 10.02 -0.31
N ASP A 12 12.24 9.88 0.35
CA ASP A 12 12.65 10.72 1.48
C ASP A 12 13.47 11.95 1.05
N LEU A 13 13.91 11.98 -0.21
CA LEU A 13 14.67 13.10 -0.76
C LEU A 13 13.75 14.27 -1.13
N SER A 14 14.26 15.49 -0.98
CA SER A 14 13.59 16.66 -1.51
C SER A 14 13.59 16.65 -3.04
N LYS A 15 12.70 17.44 -3.66
CA LYS A 15 12.66 17.57 -5.12
C LYS A 15 14.01 18.05 -5.68
N ASP A 16 14.69 18.96 -4.99
CA ASP A 16 15.97 19.51 -5.43
C ASP A 16 17.10 18.46 -5.32
N ASP A 17 17.08 17.65 -4.25
CA ASP A 17 18.03 16.54 -4.09
C ASP A 17 17.84 15.48 -5.18
N LEU A 18 16.59 15.16 -5.54
CA LEU A 18 16.29 14.25 -6.65
C LEU A 18 16.81 14.80 -7.98
N ILE A 19 16.59 16.09 -8.25
CA ILE A 19 17.08 16.74 -9.47
C ILE A 19 18.61 16.67 -9.52
N ASN A 20 19.30 17.01 -8.44
CA ASN A 20 20.76 16.98 -8.37
C ASN A 20 21.31 15.56 -8.54
N LEU A 21 20.68 14.58 -7.90
CA LEU A 21 21.01 13.17 -8.03
C LEU A 21 20.91 12.72 -9.50
N PHE A 22 19.78 12.97 -10.16
CA PHE A 22 19.56 12.49 -11.52
C PHE A 22 20.22 13.34 -12.60
N LYS A 23 20.65 14.58 -12.31
CA LYS A 23 21.53 15.35 -13.22
C LYS A 23 22.94 14.78 -13.28
N SER A 24 23.38 14.06 -12.24
CA SER A 24 24.72 13.45 -12.22
C SER A 24 24.85 12.22 -13.13
N VAL A 25 23.72 11.66 -13.57
CA VAL A 25 23.63 10.60 -14.56
C VAL A 25 23.12 11.21 -15.86
N ASN A 26 23.81 10.97 -16.98
CA ASN A 26 23.65 11.60 -18.30
C ASN A 26 22.23 11.53 -18.92
N LEU A 27 21.26 12.17 -18.27
CA LEU A 27 19.84 12.23 -18.61
C LEU A 27 19.50 13.66 -19.04
N SER A 28 18.54 13.79 -19.95
CA SER A 28 18.00 15.09 -20.33
C SER A 28 17.17 15.70 -19.20
N GLU A 29 17.02 17.03 -19.19
CA GLU A 29 16.20 17.72 -18.19
C GLU A 29 14.75 17.19 -18.17
N SER A 30 14.19 16.85 -19.33
CA SER A 30 12.82 16.32 -19.42
C SER A 30 12.68 14.94 -18.77
N GLU A 31 13.70 14.08 -18.89
CA GLU A 31 13.76 12.78 -18.22
C GLU A 31 13.91 12.94 -16.71
N VAL A 32 14.78 13.83 -16.25
CA VAL A 32 14.96 14.13 -14.82
C VAL A 32 13.65 14.60 -14.19
N GLN A 33 12.96 15.57 -14.81
CA GLN A 33 11.67 16.05 -14.31
C GLN A 33 10.60 14.95 -14.28
N LYS A 34 10.58 14.07 -15.30
CA LYS A 34 9.67 12.93 -15.35
C LYS A 34 9.96 11.92 -14.24
N ILE A 35 11.22 11.57 -14.00
CA ILE A 35 11.63 10.67 -12.91
C ILE A 35 11.26 11.26 -11.56
N CYS A 36 11.56 12.55 -11.33
CA CYS A 36 11.19 13.23 -10.09
C CYS A 36 9.68 13.17 -9.84
N LYS A 37 8.86 13.40 -10.88
CA LYS A 37 7.40 13.26 -10.77
C LYS A 37 7.00 11.84 -10.37
N ILE A 38 7.59 10.82 -11.00
CA ILE A 38 7.31 9.41 -10.70
C ILE A 38 7.67 9.08 -9.25
N VAL A 39 8.85 9.49 -8.79
CA VAL A 39 9.32 9.25 -7.41
C VAL A 39 8.37 9.89 -6.40
N LEU A 40 7.93 11.13 -6.65
CA LEU A 40 6.99 11.83 -5.77
C LEU A 40 5.58 11.21 -5.78
N ASP A 41 5.21 10.47 -6.83
CA ASP A 41 3.94 9.76 -6.93
C ASP A 41 4.01 8.35 -6.28
N ILE A 42 5.19 7.87 -5.86
CA ILE A 42 5.34 6.58 -5.15
C ILE A 42 4.59 6.65 -3.81
N PRO A 43 3.73 5.66 -3.50
CA PRO A 43 2.93 5.70 -2.28
C PRO A 43 3.79 5.56 -1.02
N SER A 44 3.61 6.49 -0.09
CA SER A 44 4.04 6.38 1.31
C SER A 44 2.80 6.28 2.18
N VAL A 45 2.65 5.20 2.94
CA VAL A 45 1.39 4.88 3.64
C VAL A 45 1.64 4.54 5.10
N GLU A 46 0.74 4.99 5.99
CA GLU A 46 0.61 4.48 7.36
C GLU A 46 -0.54 3.51 7.45
N LEU A 47 -0.37 2.54 8.34
CA LEU A 47 -1.42 1.65 8.79
C LEU A 47 -1.59 1.80 10.30
N ASN A 48 -2.82 2.01 10.73
CA ASN A 48 -3.21 2.00 12.12
C ASN A 48 -4.30 0.95 12.30
N CYS A 49 -4.13 0.06 13.28
CA CYS A 49 -5.02 -1.07 13.47
C CYS A 49 -5.48 -1.13 14.93
N ARG A 50 -6.76 -1.47 15.14
CA ARG A 50 -7.30 -1.74 16.47
C ARG A 50 -8.40 -2.78 16.39
N ILE A 51 -8.52 -3.62 17.41
CA ILE A 51 -9.63 -4.54 17.55
C ILE A 51 -10.84 -3.77 18.07
N ASP A 52 -12.01 -4.01 17.49
CA ASP A 52 -13.29 -3.46 17.92
C ASP A 52 -13.85 -4.35 19.04
N ALA A 53 -13.33 -4.15 20.25
CA ALA A 53 -13.75 -4.85 21.45
C ALA A 53 -13.86 -3.86 22.61
N ASP A 54 -14.92 -4.01 23.42
CA ASP A 54 -15.16 -3.16 24.60
C ASP A 54 -14.32 -3.60 25.81
N ASN A 55 -13.89 -4.86 25.84
CA ASN A 55 -13.12 -5.45 26.93
C ASN A 55 -11.62 -5.37 26.67
N GLU A 56 -10.82 -5.26 27.73
CA GLU A 56 -9.35 -5.32 27.65
C GLU A 56 -8.83 -6.71 27.22
N SER A 57 -9.61 -7.76 27.47
CA SER A 57 -9.32 -9.13 27.04
C SER A 57 -10.30 -9.62 25.98
N LEU A 58 -9.78 -10.43 25.05
CA LEU A 58 -10.58 -11.10 24.04
C LEU A 58 -11.03 -12.47 24.59
N THR A 59 -12.29 -12.80 24.35
CA THR A 59 -12.86 -14.11 24.65
C THR A 59 -12.36 -15.12 23.62
N PRO A 60 -11.93 -16.32 24.02
CA PRO A 60 -11.61 -17.41 23.10
C PRO A 60 -12.76 -17.77 22.15
N GLU A 61 -12.42 -18.34 21.00
CA GLU A 61 -13.38 -18.82 19.99
C GLU A 61 -14.46 -17.82 19.55
N THR A 62 -14.16 -16.52 19.65
CA THR A 62 -15.10 -15.43 19.38
C THR A 62 -14.66 -14.63 18.16
N GLU A 63 -15.60 -14.30 17.28
CA GLU A 63 -15.34 -13.43 16.13
C GLU A 63 -15.23 -11.97 16.61
N TYR A 64 -14.13 -11.31 16.25
CA TYR A 64 -13.91 -9.88 16.43
C TYR A 64 -13.68 -9.18 15.10
N THR A 65 -13.85 -7.86 15.13
CA THR A 65 -13.53 -7.01 13.97
C THR A 65 -12.19 -6.31 14.20
N LEU A 66 -11.28 -6.43 13.23
CA LEU A 66 -10.09 -5.59 13.14
C LEU A 66 -10.42 -4.36 12.30
N LEU A 67 -10.37 -3.19 12.93
CA LEU A 67 -10.48 -1.90 12.26
C LEU A 67 -9.11 -1.50 11.74
N VAL A 68 -8.99 -1.35 10.43
CA VAL A 68 -7.76 -0.94 9.75
C VAL A 68 -7.98 0.44 9.13
N SER A 69 -7.12 1.40 9.50
CA SER A 69 -7.07 2.73 8.94
C SER A 69 -5.78 2.89 8.15
N MET A 70 -5.90 3.20 6.87
CA MET A 70 -4.78 3.47 5.98
C MET A 70 -4.77 4.94 5.57
N GLU A 71 -3.63 5.61 5.74
CA GLU A 71 -3.44 7.00 5.35
C GLU A 71 -2.22 7.14 4.44
N ARG A 72 -2.38 7.89 3.34
CA ARG A 72 -1.32 8.16 2.39
C ARG A 72 -0.73 9.55 2.62
N PHE A 73 0.59 9.60 2.64
CA PHE A 73 1.39 10.81 2.87
C PHE A 73 2.08 11.30 1.60
N LYS A 74 2.71 12.47 1.71
CA LYS A 74 3.54 13.11 0.68
C LYS A 74 2.80 13.28 -0.67
N LEU A 75 1.49 13.51 -0.61
CA LEU A 75 0.65 13.66 -1.79
C LEU A 75 0.80 15.05 -2.43
N ARG A 76 0.98 15.10 -3.75
CA ARG A 76 0.78 16.33 -4.53
C ARG A 76 -0.71 16.72 -4.52
N SER A 77 -0.99 18.02 -4.54
CA SER A 77 -2.36 18.57 -4.43
C SER A 77 -3.30 18.15 -5.55
N ASP A 78 -2.77 17.85 -6.73
CA ASP A 78 -3.50 17.41 -7.92
C ASP A 78 -3.35 15.91 -8.20
N TYR A 79 -2.97 15.11 -7.20
CA TYR A 79 -2.90 13.66 -7.36
C TYR A 79 -4.31 13.06 -7.47
N ASP A 80 -4.56 12.30 -8.54
CA ASP A 80 -5.88 11.72 -8.86
C ASP A 80 -5.96 10.21 -8.64
N GLY A 81 -4.91 9.59 -8.09
CA GLY A 81 -4.81 8.14 -7.92
C GLY A 81 -4.19 7.40 -9.11
N ARG A 82 -3.89 8.07 -10.23
CA ARG A 82 -3.32 7.41 -11.41
C ARG A 82 -1.88 7.00 -11.14
N ILE A 83 -1.53 5.76 -11.52
CA ILE A 83 -0.16 5.25 -11.37
C ILE A 83 0.63 5.34 -12.68
N TYR A 84 1.93 5.55 -12.55
CA TYR A 84 2.84 5.50 -13.69
C TYR A 84 3.05 4.05 -14.16
N SER A 85 2.44 3.70 -15.30
CA SER A 85 2.44 2.34 -15.85
C SER A 85 2.62 2.36 -17.38
N PRO A 86 3.81 2.76 -17.89
CA PRO A 86 4.02 3.05 -19.32
C PRO A 86 3.87 1.83 -20.25
N ARG A 87 3.99 0.61 -19.71
CA ARG A 87 3.84 -0.64 -20.46
C ARG A 87 2.44 -1.25 -20.35
N PHE A 88 1.54 -0.65 -19.56
CA PHE A 88 0.17 -1.15 -19.44
C PHE A 88 -0.75 -0.40 -20.41
N PRO A 89 -1.58 -1.11 -21.20
CA PRO A 89 -2.33 -0.48 -22.30
C PRO A 89 -3.46 0.45 -21.84
N LYS A 90 -3.90 0.33 -20.58
CA LYS A 90 -5.00 1.11 -20.01
C LYS A 90 -4.50 1.97 -18.84
N PRO A 91 -5.08 3.15 -18.56
CA PRO A 91 -4.81 3.86 -17.33
C PRO A 91 -5.03 2.94 -16.11
N GLN A 92 -4.05 2.91 -15.21
CA GLN A 92 -4.15 2.20 -13.94
C GLN A 92 -4.24 3.19 -12.80
N TYR A 93 -4.96 2.79 -11.76
CA TYR A 93 -5.17 3.57 -10.56
C TYR A 93 -4.79 2.75 -9.35
N GLU A 94 -4.34 3.43 -8.31
CA GLU A 94 -3.92 2.79 -7.07
C GLU A 94 -5.06 2.00 -6.42
N SER A 95 -4.73 0.78 -6.01
CA SER A 95 -5.61 -0.17 -5.37
C SER A 95 -4.79 -0.99 -4.40
N TRP A 96 -5.33 -1.29 -3.23
CA TRP A 96 -4.58 -2.03 -2.20
C TRP A 96 -5.33 -3.26 -1.76
N TRP A 97 -4.58 -4.30 -1.46
CA TRP A 97 -5.06 -5.45 -0.72
C TRP A 97 -4.57 -5.35 0.70
N ILE A 98 -5.49 -5.54 1.64
CA ILE A 98 -5.19 -5.70 3.06
C ILE A 98 -5.47 -7.17 3.38
N LEU A 99 -4.43 -7.87 3.80
CA LEU A 99 -4.42 -9.30 4.09
C LEU A 99 -4.11 -9.50 5.58
N LEU A 100 -4.98 -10.24 6.25
CA LEU A 100 -4.74 -10.76 7.59
C LEU A 100 -4.43 -12.26 7.47
N GLY A 101 -3.26 -12.69 7.97
CA GLY A 101 -2.82 -14.08 7.92
C GLY A 101 -2.33 -14.60 9.26
N ASP A 102 -2.32 -15.92 9.39
CA ASP A 102 -1.61 -16.62 10.46
C ASP A 102 -0.27 -17.16 9.94
N PRO A 103 0.87 -16.58 10.38
CA PRO A 103 2.18 -16.97 9.89
C PRO A 103 2.59 -18.39 10.31
N ASN A 104 1.99 -18.94 11.36
CA ASN A 104 2.34 -20.27 11.87
C ASN A 104 1.75 -21.39 11.00
N SER A 105 0.59 -21.15 10.41
CA SER A 105 -0.12 -22.10 9.56
C SER A 105 -0.03 -21.77 8.07
N ASP A 106 0.55 -20.62 7.71
CA ASP A 106 0.58 -20.11 6.33
C ASP A 106 -0.84 -19.99 5.73
N THR A 107 -1.78 -19.49 6.55
CA THR A 107 -3.19 -19.35 6.14
C THR A 107 -3.65 -17.90 6.11
N ILE A 108 -4.55 -17.60 5.18
CA ILE A 108 -5.23 -16.31 5.08
C ILE A 108 -6.49 -16.36 5.95
N ILE A 109 -6.57 -15.46 6.92
CA ILE A 109 -7.73 -15.29 7.81
C ILE A 109 -8.80 -14.42 7.12
N ASP A 110 -8.40 -13.27 6.60
CA ASP A 110 -9.29 -12.38 5.85
C ASP A 110 -8.50 -11.58 4.81
N LEU A 111 -9.17 -11.19 3.72
CA LEU A 111 -8.59 -10.47 2.60
C LEU A 111 -9.59 -9.46 2.05
N LYS A 112 -9.16 -8.20 1.98
CA LYS A 112 -10.01 -7.13 1.46
C LYS A 112 -9.29 -6.22 0.50
N ARG A 113 -9.91 -6.00 -0.65
CA ARG A 113 -9.49 -4.96 -1.60
C ARG A 113 -10.07 -3.62 -1.20
N ILE A 114 -9.23 -2.61 -1.15
CA ILE A 114 -9.61 -1.21 -0.91
C ILE A 114 -9.14 -0.33 -2.06
N ASN A 115 -9.90 0.73 -2.34
CA ASN A 115 -9.57 1.71 -3.36
C ASN A 115 -9.63 3.09 -2.72
N MET A 116 -8.55 3.86 -2.85
CA MET A 116 -8.49 5.24 -2.33
C MET A 116 -9.15 6.25 -3.28
N ARG A 117 -9.61 5.79 -4.46
CA ARG A 117 -10.37 6.58 -5.42
C ARG A 117 -11.83 6.14 -5.44
N SER A 118 -12.76 7.06 -5.22
CA SER A 118 -14.21 6.74 -5.12
C SER A 118 -14.96 7.03 -6.42
N GLY A 119 -15.41 6.00 -7.15
CA GLY A 119 -16.24 6.13 -8.35
C GLY A 119 -15.46 6.33 -9.67
N THR A 120 -16.18 6.30 -10.81
CA THR A 120 -15.62 6.29 -12.17
C THR A 120 -14.80 7.56 -12.50
N PHE A 121 -15.22 8.71 -11.96
CA PHE A 121 -14.56 10.02 -12.06
C PHE A 121 -13.89 10.45 -10.74
N GLY A 122 -13.65 9.49 -9.84
CA GLY A 122 -13.49 9.73 -8.42
C GLY A 122 -12.38 10.65 -7.96
N THR A 123 -12.71 11.45 -6.94
CA THR A 123 -11.77 12.17 -6.08
C THR A 123 -10.90 11.17 -5.32
N PHE A 124 -9.60 11.45 -5.25
CA PHE A 124 -8.67 10.68 -4.43
C PHE A 124 -8.84 11.03 -2.95
N MET A 125 -9.07 10.02 -2.12
CA MET A 125 -9.15 10.13 -0.67
C MET A 125 -7.82 9.72 -0.06
N LYS A 126 -7.17 10.63 0.66
CA LYS A 126 -5.88 10.36 1.32
C LYS A 126 -5.98 9.34 2.46
N LYS A 127 -7.17 9.10 3.00
CA LYS A 127 -7.41 8.22 4.14
C LYS A 127 -8.61 7.33 3.87
N ILE A 128 -8.49 6.05 4.22
CA ILE A 128 -9.56 5.07 4.12
C ILE A 128 -9.57 4.18 5.35
N GLN A 129 -10.76 3.76 5.76
CA GLN A 129 -10.95 2.78 6.82
C GLN A 129 -11.64 1.56 6.27
N THR A 130 -11.25 0.40 6.80
CA THR A 130 -11.87 -0.87 6.48
C THR A 130 -11.94 -1.76 7.71
N LYS A 131 -12.67 -2.86 7.57
CA LYS A 131 -12.90 -3.87 8.58
C LYS A 131 -12.45 -5.21 8.03
N LEU A 132 -11.67 -5.95 8.81
CA LEU A 132 -11.39 -7.37 8.61
C LEU A 132 -11.99 -8.15 9.77
N LYS A 133 -12.28 -9.43 9.54
CA LYS A 133 -12.71 -10.37 10.55
C LYS A 133 -11.51 -11.12 11.12
N LEU A 134 -11.56 -11.40 12.42
CA LEU A 134 -10.65 -12.32 13.08
C LEU A 134 -11.45 -13.23 14.01
N VAL A 135 -10.99 -14.46 14.20
CA VAL A 135 -11.54 -15.37 15.20
C VAL A 135 -10.44 -15.70 16.18
N THR A 136 -10.68 -15.49 17.47
CA THR A 136 -9.70 -15.82 18.50
C THR A 136 -9.53 -17.34 18.60
N PRO A 137 -8.31 -17.82 18.88
CA PRO A 137 -8.06 -19.24 19.06
C PRO A 137 -8.80 -19.80 20.28
N GLU A 138 -8.92 -21.13 20.33
CA GLU A 138 -9.46 -21.89 21.48
C GLU A 138 -8.60 -21.72 22.74
N ARG A 139 -7.30 -21.50 22.57
CA ARG A 139 -6.35 -21.40 23.68
C ARG A 139 -6.13 -19.95 24.11
N GLU A 140 -6.01 -19.80 25.43
CA GLU A 140 -5.54 -18.65 26.22
C GLU A 140 -4.23 -17.98 25.79
N ASP A 141 -3.58 -18.44 24.71
CA ASP A 141 -2.20 -18.11 24.40
C ASP A 141 -2.07 -16.92 23.46
N LEU A 142 -0.95 -16.19 23.62
CA LEU A 142 -0.59 -15.07 22.75
C LEU A 142 -0.33 -15.60 21.34
N ARG A 143 -1.25 -15.34 20.40
CA ARG A 143 -1.08 -15.66 18.99
C ARG A 143 -0.74 -14.41 18.19
N SER A 144 0.39 -14.44 17.48
CA SER A 144 0.74 -13.41 16.50
C SER A 144 -0.11 -13.58 15.24
N VAL A 145 -0.72 -12.48 14.79
CA VAL A 145 -1.33 -12.38 13.46
C VAL A 145 -0.57 -11.35 12.64
N ASP A 146 -0.39 -11.62 11.36
CA ASP A 146 0.35 -10.75 10.47
C ASP A 146 -0.60 -9.98 9.56
N LEU A 147 -0.43 -8.66 9.54
CA LEU A 147 -1.12 -7.78 8.61
C LEU A 147 -0.19 -7.38 7.48
N HIS A 148 -0.55 -7.75 6.26
CA HIS A 148 0.17 -7.37 5.05
C HIS A 148 -0.67 -6.42 4.22
N VAL A 149 -0.01 -5.39 3.68
CA VAL A 149 -0.61 -4.48 2.71
C VAL A 149 0.24 -4.44 1.46
N GLY A 150 -0.41 -4.65 0.31
CA GLY A 150 0.27 -4.67 -0.97
C GLY A 150 -0.60 -4.15 -2.09
N ASP A 151 0.01 -3.45 -3.04
CA ASP A 151 -0.56 -3.20 -4.36
C ASP A 151 -0.39 -4.47 -5.21
N LEU A 152 -1.19 -5.49 -4.90
CA LEU A 152 -1.24 -6.74 -5.69
C LEU A 152 -2.05 -6.48 -6.95
N ARG A 153 -1.34 -6.23 -8.04
CA ARG A 153 -1.92 -6.12 -9.38
C ARG A 153 -2.18 -7.52 -9.92
N PRO A 154 -3.29 -7.74 -10.65
CA PRO A 154 -3.44 -8.95 -11.43
C PRO A 154 -2.24 -9.07 -12.37
N VAL A 155 -1.50 -10.17 -12.26
CA VAL A 155 -0.59 -10.57 -13.33
C VAL A 155 -1.50 -11.08 -14.44
N ASP A 156 -1.53 -10.39 -15.58
CA ASP A 156 -2.16 -10.90 -16.79
C ASP A 156 -1.37 -12.15 -17.23
N LEU A 157 -1.69 -13.31 -16.64
CA LEU A 157 -1.20 -14.60 -17.11
C LEU A 157 -1.82 -14.81 -18.50
N ARG A 158 -1.03 -14.64 -19.55
CA ARG A 158 -1.48 -15.01 -20.88
C ARG A 158 -1.46 -16.52 -20.96
N LEU A 159 -2.36 -17.09 -21.75
CA LEU A 159 -2.49 -18.54 -21.92
C LEU A 159 -1.21 -19.24 -22.44
N GLY A 160 -0.17 -18.47 -22.85
CA GLY A 160 1.15 -18.99 -23.24
C GLY A 160 2.24 -18.85 -22.18
N ASP A 161 1.91 -18.38 -20.97
CA ASP A 161 2.83 -18.25 -19.84
C ASP A 161 2.73 -19.45 -18.84
N LEU A 162 1.90 -20.46 -19.18
CA LEU A 162 1.75 -21.76 -18.51
C LEU A 162 2.13 -22.89 -19.47
#